data_AF-A0A3N0B4B4-F1
#
_entry.id   AF-A0A3N0B4B4-F1
#
_cell.length_a   1.000
_cell.length_b   1.000
_cell.length_c   1.000
_cell.angle_alpha   90.00
_cell.angle_beta   90.00
_cell.angle_gamma   90.00
#
_symmetry.space_group_name_H-M   'P 1'
#
loop_
_entity.id
_entity.type
_entity.pdbx_description
1 polymer ?
#
loop_
_entity_poly.entity_id
_entity_poly.type
_entity_poly.pdbx_seq_one_letter_code
_entity_poly.pdbx_strand_id
1 'polypeptide(L)'
;MGGFGGAVKNCSIGIASSEGKVLIHSAGASTTSWGSPAQDDFLESMAEATKAVYDYMGGYMAFINVMNNLSVDCDCDSHPADPDMEDIGILASMDPVALDRACVDLVCAAPDGASLVEHMESRNGAHTLEHAEAIGLGSQTYRLIDLDV
;
A
#
# COMPACT_ATOMS: atom_id res chain seq x y z
N MET A 1 -3.01 -7.17 8.62
CA MET A 1 -1.88 -6.94 7.67
C MET A 1 -2.44 -6.25 6.44
N GLY A 2 -1.67 -5.35 5.79
CA GLY A 2 -2.22 -4.41 4.80
C GLY A 2 -2.48 -4.94 3.38
N GLY A 3 -2.24 -6.23 3.11
CA GLY A 3 -2.43 -6.82 1.78
C GLY A 3 -1.27 -6.60 0.80
N PHE A 4 -0.70 -5.38 0.71
CA PHE A 4 0.49 -5.10 -0.12
C PHE A 4 1.36 -3.97 0.48
N GLY A 5 2.55 -3.75 -0.10
CA GLY A 5 3.63 -2.89 0.43
C GLY A 5 3.78 -1.48 -0.18
N GLY A 6 2.76 -0.98 -0.89
CA GLY A 6 2.86 0.18 -1.78
C GLY A 6 2.99 1.56 -1.09
N ALA A 7 2.89 2.61 -1.90
CA ALA A 7 2.99 4.01 -1.51
C ALA A 7 2.04 4.38 -0.37
N VAL A 8 0.79 3.91 -0.40
CA VAL A 8 -0.20 4.21 0.64
C VAL A 8 0.20 3.58 1.98
N LYS A 9 0.76 2.37 2.00
CA LYS A 9 1.24 1.75 3.25
C LYS A 9 2.52 2.41 3.76
N ASN A 10 3.43 2.76 2.85
CA ASN A 10 4.70 3.40 3.24
C ASN A 10 4.52 4.82 3.77
N CYS A 11 3.62 5.61 3.16
CA CYS A 11 3.30 6.95 3.64
C CYS A 11 2.54 6.93 4.98
N SER A 12 1.70 5.91 5.21
CA SER A 12 0.99 5.78 6.49
C SER A 12 1.87 5.22 7.60
N ILE A 13 2.34 3.98 7.47
CA ILE A 13 3.04 3.25 8.53
C ILE A 13 4.55 3.47 8.47
N GLY A 14 5.13 3.54 7.28
CA GLY A 14 6.58 3.60 7.08
C GLY A 14 7.23 4.82 7.74
N ILE A 15 6.57 5.98 7.66
CA ILE A 15 7.07 7.25 8.22
C ILE A 15 6.38 7.68 9.53
N ALA A 16 5.43 6.89 10.04
CA ALA A 16 4.77 7.19 11.31
C ALA A 16 5.69 7.00 12.52
N SER A 17 5.50 7.85 13.54
CA SER A 17 6.08 7.66 14.87
C SER A 17 5.55 6.38 15.52
N SER A 18 6.18 5.92 16.61
CA SER A 18 5.66 4.77 17.37
C SER A 18 4.21 4.97 17.81
N GLU A 19 3.86 6.19 18.25
CA GLU A 19 2.49 6.55 18.61
C GLU A 19 1.54 6.52 17.40
N GLY A 20 1.96 7.08 16.27
CA GLY A 20 1.16 7.06 15.04
C GLY A 20 0.92 5.64 14.52
N LYS A 21 1.93 4.77 14.59
CA LYS A 21 1.79 3.34 14.23
C LYS A 21 0.74 2.66 15.11
N VAL A 22 0.74 2.93 16.41
CA VAL A 22 -0.25 2.40 17.36
C VAL A 22 -1.65 2.92 17.05
N LEU A 23 -1.77 4.20 16.71
CA LEU A 23 -3.05 4.80 16.32
C LEU A 23 -3.62 4.17 15.05
N ILE A 24 -2.78 3.97 14.03
CA ILE A 24 -3.18 3.32 12.78
C ILE A 24 -3.64 1.88 13.03
N HIS A 25 -2.85 1.10 13.78
CA HIS A 25 -3.14 -0.31 14.07
C HIS A 25 -4.27 -0.52 15.07
N SER A 26 -4.75 0.54 15.74
CA SER A 26 -5.93 0.49 16.59
C SER A 26 -7.16 1.11 15.93
N ALA A 27 -7.08 1.48 14.65
CA ALA A 27 -8.12 2.21 13.92
C ALA A 27 -8.62 3.44 14.71
N GLY A 28 -7.67 4.24 15.23
CA GLY A 28 -7.96 5.46 15.98
C GLY A 28 -8.33 5.27 17.46
N ALA A 29 -8.45 4.03 17.96
CA ALA A 29 -8.91 3.76 19.32
C ALA A 29 -7.88 4.04 20.42
N SER A 30 -6.58 3.99 20.12
CA SER A 30 -5.52 4.17 21.10
C SER A 30 -4.24 4.74 20.52
N THR A 31 -3.55 5.58 21.29
CA THR A 31 -2.17 6.02 20.99
C THR A 31 -1.11 5.25 21.79
N THR A 32 -1.52 4.42 22.74
CA THR A 32 -0.61 3.78 23.71
C THR A 32 -0.65 2.25 23.70
N SER A 33 -1.63 1.64 23.03
CA SER A 33 -1.79 0.19 22.98
C SER A 33 -2.14 -0.28 21.58
N TRP A 34 -1.39 -1.27 21.09
CA TRP A 34 -1.68 -1.93 19.83
C TRP A 34 -3.11 -2.49 19.84
N GLY A 35 -3.82 -2.32 18.73
CA GLY A 35 -5.15 -2.87 18.53
C GLY A 35 -5.14 -4.06 17.56
N SER A 36 -6.30 -4.69 17.46
CA SER A 36 -6.62 -5.67 16.43
C SER A 36 -8.05 -5.37 15.92
N PRO A 37 -8.24 -4.22 15.26
CA PRO A 37 -9.55 -3.82 14.74
C PRO A 37 -10.02 -4.77 13.64
N ALA A 38 -11.22 -4.54 13.09
CA ALA A 38 -11.62 -5.25 11.89
C ALA A 38 -10.62 -4.97 10.76
N GLN A 39 -10.46 -5.92 9.84
CA GLN A 39 -9.49 -5.79 8.76
C GLN A 39 -9.74 -4.52 7.94
N ASP A 40 -11.00 -4.25 7.58
CA ASP A 40 -11.37 -3.07 6.79
C ASP A 40 -11.08 -1.77 7.56
N ASP A 41 -11.44 -1.67 8.85
CA ASP A 41 -11.09 -0.51 9.70
C ASP A 41 -9.57 -0.22 9.70
N PHE A 42 -8.73 -1.26 9.70
CA PHE A 42 -7.28 -1.10 9.61
C PHE A 42 -6.84 -0.59 8.23
N LEU A 43 -7.44 -1.08 7.14
CA LEU A 43 -7.15 -0.63 5.78
C LEU A 43 -7.59 0.82 5.57
N GLU A 44 -8.77 1.19 6.04
CA GLU A 44 -9.30 2.55 6.00
C GLU A 44 -8.41 3.52 6.76
N SER A 45 -8.02 3.15 7.99
CA SER A 45 -7.10 3.92 8.85
C SER A 45 -5.73 4.17 8.19
N MET A 46 -5.19 3.21 7.43
CA MET A 46 -3.97 3.44 6.64
C MET A 46 -4.17 4.48 5.53
N ALA A 47 -5.28 4.40 4.78
CA ALA A 47 -5.58 5.38 3.73
C ALA A 47 -5.76 6.79 4.30
N GLU A 48 -6.46 6.91 5.43
CA GLU A 48 -6.67 8.18 6.13
C GLU A 48 -5.37 8.79 6.68
N ALA A 49 -4.50 7.97 7.24
CA ALA A 49 -3.18 8.42 7.70
C ALA A 49 -2.33 8.95 6.54
N THR A 50 -2.34 8.27 5.40
CA THR A 50 -1.66 8.75 4.18
C THR A 50 -2.26 10.06 3.69
N LYS A 51 -3.59 10.20 3.70
CA LYS A 51 -4.27 11.45 3.33
C LYS A 51 -3.86 12.60 4.22
N ALA A 52 -3.76 12.39 5.54
CA ALA A 52 -3.32 13.44 6.46
C ALA A 52 -1.91 13.97 6.10
N VAL A 53 -0.98 13.08 5.74
CA VAL A 53 0.37 13.47 5.30
C VAL A 53 0.32 14.17 3.94
N TYR A 54 -0.40 13.61 2.98
CA TYR A 54 -0.48 14.14 1.61
C TYR A 54 -1.11 15.54 1.57
N ASP A 55 -2.20 15.74 2.33
CA ASP A 55 -2.87 17.04 2.47
C ASP A 55 -1.96 18.06 3.17
N TYR A 56 -1.24 17.65 4.23
CA TYR A 56 -0.26 18.51 4.90
C TYR A 56 0.86 18.98 3.96
N MET A 57 1.31 18.11 3.08
CA MET A 57 2.31 18.42 2.05
C MET A 57 1.73 19.21 0.86
N GLY A 58 0.42 19.50 0.86
CA GLY A 58 -0.26 20.24 -0.21
C GLY A 58 -0.31 19.49 -1.55
N GLY A 59 -0.24 18.15 -1.52
CA GLY A 59 -0.17 17.31 -2.72
C GLY A 59 1.18 17.35 -3.45
N TYR A 60 2.20 17.98 -2.88
CA TYR A 60 3.54 18.05 -3.48
C TYR A 60 4.40 16.86 -3.04
N MET A 61 4.00 15.66 -3.43
CA MET A 61 4.73 14.42 -3.16
C MET A 61 4.94 13.63 -4.45
N ALA A 62 6.09 12.97 -4.56
CA ALA A 62 6.38 12.01 -5.63
C ALA A 62 6.55 10.63 -4.99
N PHE A 63 5.95 9.63 -5.61
CA PHE A 63 5.96 8.24 -5.15
C PHE A 63 6.67 7.37 -6.18
N ILE A 64 7.47 6.44 -5.68
CA ILE A 64 8.22 5.48 -6.50
C ILE A 64 8.02 4.11 -5.85
N ASN A 65 7.44 3.17 -6.60
CA ASN A 65 7.34 1.78 -6.22
C ASN A 65 8.40 0.99 -6.98
N VAL A 66 9.25 0.29 -6.25
CA VAL A 66 10.22 -0.66 -6.81
C VAL A 66 9.62 -2.04 -6.64
N MET A 67 9.22 -2.65 -7.75
CA MET A 67 8.58 -3.96 -7.80
C MET A 67 9.64 -5.03 -8.06
N ASN A 68 10.53 -5.21 -7.08
CA ASN A 68 11.60 -6.20 -7.11
C ASN A 68 11.53 -7.13 -5.90
N ASN A 69 12.12 -8.32 -6.01
CA ASN A 69 12.20 -9.30 -4.94
C ASN A 69 10.80 -9.58 -4.33
N LEU A 70 9.81 -9.77 -5.23
CA LEU A 70 8.40 -9.84 -4.88
C LEU A 70 8.10 -11.14 -4.13
N SER A 71 7.58 -10.99 -2.90
CA SER A 71 7.21 -12.07 -1.99
C SER A 71 5.86 -11.74 -1.33
N VAL A 72 5.19 -12.77 -0.83
CA VAL A 72 3.96 -12.63 -0.05
C VAL A 72 4.17 -11.89 1.27
N ASP A 73 5.34 -12.00 1.89
CA ASP A 73 5.62 -11.37 3.19
C ASP A 73 6.30 -10.01 3.05
N CYS A 74 6.02 -9.14 4.02
CA CYS A 74 6.67 -7.83 4.12
C CYS A 74 8.16 -8.02 4.42
N ASP A 75 9.02 -7.17 3.86
CA ASP A 75 10.42 -7.03 4.25
C ASP A 75 10.59 -6.66 5.74
N CYS A 76 9.55 -6.08 6.32
CA CYS A 76 9.43 -5.79 7.74
C CYS A 76 9.14 -7.00 8.63
N ASP A 77 8.85 -8.18 8.06
CA ASP A 77 8.70 -9.43 8.81
C ASP A 77 10.07 -9.92 9.30
N SER A 78 10.08 -10.49 10.50
CA SER A 78 11.25 -11.14 11.09
C SER A 78 11.69 -12.43 10.37
N HIS A 79 10.77 -13.09 9.67
CA HIS A 79 10.99 -14.35 8.97
C HIS A 79 10.15 -14.39 7.66
N PRO A 80 10.47 -13.55 6.67
CA PRO A 80 9.68 -13.47 5.44
C PRO A 80 9.86 -14.73 4.58
N ALA A 81 8.82 -15.11 3.84
CA ALA A 81 8.93 -16.07 2.75
C ALA A 81 9.92 -15.59 1.67
N ASP A 82 10.62 -16.54 1.05
CA ASP A 82 11.46 -16.25 -0.11
C ASP A 82 10.62 -15.68 -1.28
N PRO A 83 11.18 -14.78 -2.11
CA PRO A 83 10.51 -14.28 -3.30
C PRO A 83 10.13 -15.41 -4.26
N ASP A 84 8.93 -15.34 -4.80
CA ASP A 84 8.36 -16.35 -5.67
C ASP A 84 7.77 -15.79 -6.98
N MET A 85 7.97 -14.49 -7.23
CA MET A 85 7.57 -13.78 -8.45
C MET A 85 8.75 -12.98 -9.04
N GLU A 86 8.84 -12.93 -10.38
CA GLU A 86 9.83 -12.14 -11.11
C GLU A 86 9.66 -10.63 -10.90
N ASP A 87 10.78 -9.90 -10.95
CA ASP A 87 10.79 -8.43 -10.86
C ASP A 87 10.01 -7.82 -12.04
N ILE A 88 9.14 -6.85 -11.75
CA ILE A 88 8.39 -6.11 -12.78
C ILE A 88 9.16 -4.85 -13.21
N GLY A 89 9.80 -4.15 -12.27
CA GLY A 89 10.53 -2.91 -12.54
C GLY A 89 10.20 -1.77 -11.57
N ILE A 90 10.28 -0.54 -12.05
CA ILE A 90 10.10 0.68 -11.24
C ILE A 90 8.96 1.50 -11.83
N LEU A 91 7.97 1.82 -11.00
CA LEU A 91 6.87 2.72 -11.36
C LEU A 91 6.95 3.99 -10.52
N ALA A 92 6.50 5.11 -11.09
CA ALA A 92 6.44 6.38 -10.38
C ALA A 92 5.17 7.17 -10.72
N SER A 93 4.68 7.94 -9.75
CA SER A 93 3.51 8.82 -9.91
C SER A 93 3.53 9.93 -8.86
N MET A 94 2.79 11.00 -9.11
CA MET A 94 2.43 11.99 -8.08
C MET A 94 1.11 11.62 -7.37
N ASP A 95 0.34 10.69 -7.94
CA ASP A 95 -0.87 10.13 -7.35
C ASP A 95 -0.55 8.75 -6.74
N PRO A 96 -0.60 8.59 -5.40
CA PRO A 96 -0.24 7.36 -4.73
C PRO A 96 -1.26 6.23 -4.97
N VAL A 97 -2.53 6.56 -5.18
CA VAL A 97 -3.60 5.58 -5.42
C VAL A 97 -3.44 4.99 -6.82
N ALA A 98 -3.19 5.83 -7.82
CA ALA A 98 -2.94 5.39 -9.20
C ALA A 98 -1.67 4.54 -9.29
N LEU A 99 -0.62 4.88 -8.54
CA LEU A 99 0.63 4.12 -8.51
C LEU A 99 0.41 2.72 -7.94
N ASP A 100 -0.19 2.63 -6.76
CA ASP A 100 -0.43 1.34 -6.10
C ASP A 100 -1.41 0.50 -6.92
N ARG A 101 -2.44 1.11 -7.52
CA ARG A 101 -3.34 0.41 -8.44
C ARG A 101 -2.60 -0.18 -9.63
N ALA A 102 -1.74 0.59 -10.28
CA ALA A 102 -0.96 0.10 -11.42
C ALA A 102 -0.04 -1.08 -11.02
N CYS A 103 0.58 -1.01 -9.84
CA CYS A 103 1.39 -2.11 -9.31
C CYS A 103 0.55 -3.38 -9.07
N VAL A 104 -0.62 -3.26 -8.44
CA VAL A 104 -1.54 -4.40 -8.20
C VAL A 104 -1.98 -5.01 -9.53
N ASP A 105 -2.34 -4.19 -10.52
CA ASP A 105 -2.78 -4.68 -11.83
C ASP A 105 -1.66 -5.42 -12.58
N LEU A 106 -0.42 -4.96 -12.49
CA LEU A 106 0.74 -5.65 -13.08
C LEU A 106 1.02 -6.99 -12.38
N VAL A 107 0.88 -7.07 -11.05
CA VAL A 107 0.99 -8.34 -10.31
C VAL A 107 -0.10 -9.31 -10.74
N CYS A 108 -1.35 -8.85 -10.82
CA CYS A 108 -2.49 -9.67 -11.25
C CYS A 108 -2.36 -10.17 -12.71
N ALA A 109 -1.69 -9.40 -13.57
CA ALA A 109 -1.46 -9.76 -14.96
C ALA A 109 -0.25 -10.68 -15.18
N ALA A 110 0.64 -10.80 -14.19
CA ALA A 110 1.85 -11.61 -14.31
C ALA A 110 1.53 -13.11 -14.27
N PRO A 111 2.24 -13.93 -15.08
CA PRO A 111 2.00 -15.38 -15.16
C PRO A 111 2.34 -16.13 -13.86
N ASP A 112 3.21 -15.56 -13.03
CA ASP A 112 3.73 -16.09 -11.78
C ASP A 112 3.23 -15.34 -10.54
N GLY A 113 2.28 -14.40 -10.68
CA GLY A 113 1.78 -13.57 -9.57
C GLY A 113 0.77 -14.23 -8.62
N ALA A 114 0.47 -15.52 -8.79
CA ALA A 114 -0.67 -16.18 -8.14
C ALA A 114 -0.64 -16.11 -6.59
N SER A 115 0.53 -16.29 -5.98
CA SER A 115 0.70 -16.26 -4.52
C SER A 115 0.46 -14.86 -3.95
N LEU A 116 0.98 -13.82 -4.61
CA LEU A 116 0.76 -12.43 -4.23
C LEU A 116 -0.71 -12.02 -4.42
N VAL A 117 -1.35 -12.48 -5.49
CA VAL A 117 -2.79 -12.26 -5.71
C VAL A 117 -3.61 -12.86 -4.58
N GLU A 118 -3.38 -14.14 -4.22
CA GLU A 118 -4.04 -14.78 -3.09
C GLU A 118 -3.77 -14.03 -1.77
N HIS A 119 -2.54 -13.56 -1.55
CA HIS A 119 -2.17 -12.80 -0.36
C HIS A 119 -2.96 -11.49 -0.26
N MET A 120 -3.09 -10.76 -1.38
CA MET A 120 -3.86 -9.52 -1.45
C MET A 120 -5.36 -9.77 -1.23
N GLU A 121 -5.94 -10.76 -1.90
CA GLU A 121 -7.37 -11.08 -1.82
C GLU A 121 -7.78 -11.56 -0.43
N SER A 122 -6.99 -12.47 0.18
CA SER A 122 -7.26 -13.01 1.52
C SER A 122 -7.23 -11.96 2.63
N ARG A 123 -6.66 -10.78 2.36
CA ARG A 123 -6.55 -9.63 3.29
C ARG A 123 -7.37 -8.43 2.84
N ASN A 124 -8.18 -8.57 1.80
CA ASN A 124 -8.98 -7.48 1.21
C ASN A 124 -8.15 -6.25 0.82
N GLY A 125 -6.90 -6.44 0.36
CA GLY A 125 -5.95 -5.34 0.14
C GLY A 125 -6.49 -4.23 -0.76
N ALA A 126 -7.26 -4.59 -1.78
CA ALA A 126 -7.90 -3.66 -2.73
C ALA A 126 -8.77 -2.60 -2.03
N HIS A 127 -9.38 -2.94 -0.88
CA HIS A 127 -10.24 -2.03 -0.14
C HIS A 127 -9.51 -0.76 0.34
N THR A 128 -8.19 -0.84 0.60
CA THR A 128 -7.37 0.35 0.90
C THR A 128 -7.45 1.39 -0.20
N LEU A 129 -7.41 0.96 -1.48
CA LEU A 129 -7.45 1.84 -2.64
C LEU A 129 -8.87 2.38 -2.91
N GLU A 130 -9.89 1.55 -2.66
CA GLU A 130 -11.29 1.95 -2.75
C GLU A 130 -11.60 3.08 -1.75
N HIS A 131 -11.23 2.90 -0.49
CA HIS A 131 -11.43 3.93 0.53
C HIS A 131 -10.59 5.17 0.26
N ALA A 132 -9.32 4.99 -0.13
CA ALA A 132 -8.42 6.09 -0.49
C ALA A 132 -9.01 6.99 -1.59
N GLU A 133 -9.59 6.41 -2.64
CA GLU A 133 -10.27 7.16 -3.69
C GLU A 133 -11.55 7.83 -3.14
N ALA A 134 -12.34 7.13 -2.32
CA ALA A 134 -13.57 7.67 -1.73
C ALA A 134 -13.32 8.90 -0.83
N ILE A 135 -12.21 8.94 -0.10
CA ILE A 135 -11.81 10.10 0.73
C ILE A 135 -11.02 11.18 -0.05
N GLY A 136 -10.80 10.98 -1.34
CA GLY A 136 -10.11 11.94 -2.21
C GLY A 136 -8.60 12.03 -1.97
N LEU A 137 -7.93 10.91 -1.67
CA LEU A 137 -6.46 10.83 -1.63
C LEU A 137 -5.86 10.82 -3.04
N GLY A 138 -6.53 10.17 -4.00
CA GLY A 138 -6.07 10.00 -5.38
C GLY A 138 -7.14 9.29 -6.21
N SER A 139 -6.78 8.82 -7.41
CA SER A 139 -7.66 8.03 -8.26
C SER A 139 -7.08 6.65 -8.58
N GLN A 140 -7.95 5.65 -8.66
CA GLN A 140 -7.58 4.34 -9.20
C GLN A 140 -7.45 4.36 -10.73
N THR A 141 -7.91 5.41 -11.41
CA THR A 141 -7.74 5.52 -12.85
C THR A 141 -6.32 6.01 -13.18
N TYR A 142 -5.61 5.24 -13.99
CA TYR A 142 -4.25 5.59 -14.41
C TYR A 142 -4.03 5.34 -15.91
N ARG A 143 -2.94 5.92 -16.43
CA ARG A 143 -2.42 5.61 -17.77
C ARG A 143 -0.95 5.25 -17.62
N LEU A 144 -0.58 4.02 -17.98
CA LEU A 144 0.80 3.60 -18.01
C LEU A 144 1.52 4.28 -19.19
N ILE A 145 2.67 4.90 -18.90
CA ILE A 145 3.57 5.49 -19.90
C ILE A 145 4.89 4.73 -19.81
N ASP A 146 5.22 4.01 -20.87
CA ASP A 146 6.48 3.29 -20.98
C ASP A 146 7.62 4.26 -21.30
N LEU A 147 8.73 4.14 -20.58
CA LEU A 147 9.93 4.95 -20.73
C LEU A 147 11.15 4.11 -21.16
N ASP A 148 10.99 2.80 -21.35
CA ASP A 148 12.02 1.93 -21.86
C ASP A 148 12.30 2.27 -23.33
N VAL A 149 13.58 2.44 -23.65
CA VAL A 149 14.10 2.87 -24.98
C VAL A 149 14.88 1.78 -25.67
#